data_AF-A0A822GIT9-F1
#
_entry.id   AF-A0A822GIT9-F1
#
_cell.length_a   1.000
_cell.length_b   1.000
_cell.length_c   1.000
_cell.angle_alpha   90.00
_cell.angle_beta   90.00
_cell.angle_gamma   90.00
#
_symmetry.space_group_name_H-M   'P 1'
#
loop_
_entity.id
_entity.type
_entity.pdbx_description
1 polymer ?
#
loop_
_entity_poly.entity_id
_entity_poly.type
_entity_poly.pdbx_seq_one_letter_code
_entity_poly.pdbx_strand_id
1 'polypeptide(L)'
;CGKTALIQFLCQKILDDEMVVFHIHAGITNDKINETMHELLRKAQKCSEENQNKRLWVFLDEFNTTPNIGLLKEIVCEKSFLGKTLPKNMVLLGACNPQRRKKNQKETDDAIGIKKHHYEILRQRNSLNSSSLYSVVTIPETMLEYIWDYGYLNEITEKSYVQAIVNACENLTTDQTWLNCILTLIIESHKFYREYEDVSSVSLRDVVRFCRFYNWFYKFPISNEDNQVLITFFINKIEHASLIALFLCYYFRLNSPIKRQEYLNKMENSIKNFKPNIPCDSLNKILQNEKMSLIKRMELPIGTAINRALTDNIFVLFTCILNRIPVILCGKPGSSKTLAVPIGNSILLIKDIFSFCNILFRES
;
A
#
# COMPACT_ATOMS: atom_id res chain seq x y z
N CYS A 1 -8.75 4.62 2.90
CA CYS A 1 -9.49 5.71 3.57
C CYS A 1 -9.64 5.36 5.04
N GLY A 2 -9.52 6.31 5.98
CA GLY A 2 -9.64 6.06 7.43
C GLY A 2 -11.06 5.75 7.92
N LYS A 3 -11.95 5.22 7.05
CA LYS A 3 -13.38 5.00 7.33
C LYS A 3 -13.55 4.03 8.51
N THR A 4 -12.86 2.89 8.46
CA THR A 4 -12.90 1.86 9.51
C THR A 4 -12.46 2.43 10.86
N ALA A 5 -11.38 3.21 10.89
CA ALA A 5 -10.86 3.82 12.11
C ALA A 5 -11.82 4.87 12.70
N LEU A 6 -12.45 5.69 11.85
CA LEU A 6 -13.44 6.68 12.28
C LEU A 6 -14.70 6.02 12.86
N ILE A 7 -15.22 4.99 12.20
CA ILE A 7 -16.40 4.26 12.66
C ILE A 7 -16.07 3.54 13.98
N GLN A 8 -14.89 2.92 14.07
CA GLN A 8 -14.43 2.26 15.29
C GLN A 8 -14.31 3.23 16.47
N PHE A 9 -13.77 4.42 16.24
CA PHE A 9 -13.73 5.46 17.26
C PHE A 9 -15.13 5.88 17.71
N LEU A 10 -16.05 6.13 16.77
CA LEU A 10 -17.44 6.49 17.08
C LEU A 10 -18.13 5.42 17.95
N CYS A 11 -18.07 4.16 17.53
CA CYS A 11 -18.72 3.05 18.24
C CYS A 11 -18.13 2.86 19.64
N GLN A 12 -16.80 2.73 19.73
CA GLN A 12 -16.15 2.29 20.97
C GLN A 12 -15.87 3.42 21.96
N LYS A 13 -15.68 4.67 21.49
CA LYS A 13 -15.29 5.79 22.37
C LYS A 13 -16.41 6.79 22.63
N ILE A 14 -17.35 6.94 21.71
CA ILE A 14 -18.45 7.91 21.86
C ILE A 14 -19.73 7.21 22.32
N LEU A 15 -20.04 6.06 21.71
CA LEU A 15 -21.31 5.36 21.96
C LEU A 15 -21.22 4.25 23.02
N ASP A 16 -20.00 3.88 23.45
CA ASP A 16 -19.73 2.75 24.34
C ASP A 16 -20.32 1.41 23.84
N ASP A 17 -20.39 1.26 22.51
CA ASP A 17 -20.88 0.09 21.82
C ASP A 17 -19.73 -0.85 21.38
N GLU A 18 -20.06 -2.10 21.12
CA GLU A 18 -19.13 -3.06 20.51
C GLU A 18 -19.09 -2.89 18.99
N MET A 19 -17.91 -3.11 18.39
CA MET A 19 -17.77 -3.15 16.93
C MET A 19 -16.97 -4.38 16.50
N VAL A 20 -17.43 -5.02 15.42
CA VAL A 20 -16.71 -6.08 14.71
C VAL A 20 -16.56 -5.67 13.26
N VAL A 21 -15.34 -5.79 12.73
CA VAL A 21 -15.04 -5.58 11.31
C VAL A 21 -14.97 -6.94 10.63
N PHE A 22 -15.81 -7.15 9.62
CA PHE A 22 -15.76 -8.32 8.76
C PHE A 22 -15.13 -7.93 7.42
N HIS A 23 -13.89 -8.39 7.19
CA HIS A 23 -13.15 -8.13 5.95
C HIS A 23 -13.58 -9.11 4.86
N ILE A 24 -14.27 -8.59 3.84
CA ILE A 24 -14.81 -9.39 2.74
C ILE A 24 -13.83 -9.34 1.56
N HIS A 25 -13.61 -10.49 0.94
CA HIS A 25 -12.76 -10.64 -0.25
C HIS A 25 -13.29 -11.77 -1.15
N ALA A 26 -12.74 -11.89 -2.36
CA ALA A 26 -13.18 -12.85 -3.37
C ALA A 26 -13.19 -14.33 -2.91
N GLY A 27 -12.31 -14.69 -1.96
CA GLY A 27 -12.26 -16.04 -1.38
C GLY A 27 -13.30 -16.35 -0.28
N ILE A 28 -14.18 -15.42 0.10
CA ILE A 28 -15.19 -15.66 1.14
C ILE A 28 -16.33 -16.52 0.57
N THR A 29 -16.48 -17.73 1.09
CA THR A 29 -17.55 -18.68 0.76
C THR A 29 -18.83 -18.40 1.57
N ASN A 30 -19.95 -18.97 1.14
CA ASN A 30 -21.21 -18.92 1.91
C ASN A 30 -21.05 -19.55 3.30
N ASP A 31 -20.32 -20.67 3.40
CA ASP A 31 -20.06 -21.31 4.69
C ASP A 31 -19.30 -20.38 5.64
N LYS A 32 -18.33 -19.62 5.11
CA LYS A 32 -17.60 -18.66 5.94
C LYS A 32 -18.48 -17.50 6.39
N ILE A 33 -19.38 -17.02 5.52
CA ILE A 33 -20.38 -16.00 5.89
C ILE A 33 -21.30 -16.58 6.97
N ASN A 34 -21.74 -17.83 6.83
CA ASN A 34 -22.61 -18.49 7.80
C ASN A 34 -21.95 -18.62 9.18
N GLU A 35 -20.72 -19.14 9.24
CA GLU A 35 -19.93 -19.21 10.48
C GLU A 35 -19.81 -17.84 11.15
N THR A 36 -19.40 -16.84 10.36
CA THR A 36 -19.20 -15.46 10.86
C THR A 36 -20.51 -14.88 11.38
N MET A 37 -21.62 -15.05 10.67
CA MET A 37 -22.92 -14.57 11.11
C MET A 37 -23.38 -15.25 12.40
N HIS A 38 -23.13 -16.55 12.56
CA HIS A 38 -23.43 -17.23 13.83
C HIS A 38 -22.60 -16.71 15.00
N GLU A 39 -21.33 -16.37 14.80
CA GLU A 39 -20.51 -15.70 15.82
C GLU A 39 -21.05 -14.31 16.16
N LEU A 40 -21.42 -13.52 15.16
CA LEU A 40 -21.99 -12.19 15.35
C LEU A 40 -23.31 -12.22 16.11
N LEU A 41 -24.18 -13.20 15.82
CA LEU A 41 -25.45 -13.38 16.53
C LEU A 41 -25.23 -13.71 18.02
N ARG A 42 -24.28 -14.60 18.33
CA ARG A 42 -23.90 -14.90 19.73
C ARG A 42 -23.34 -13.67 20.44
N LYS A 43 -22.49 -12.88 19.75
CA LYS A 43 -21.94 -11.65 20.32
C LYS A 43 -23.02 -10.60 20.56
N ALA A 44 -23.99 -10.46 19.65
CA ALA A 44 -25.12 -9.54 19.80
C ALA A 44 -25.98 -9.90 21.02
N GLN A 45 -26.23 -11.19 21.24
CA GLN A 45 -26.94 -11.67 22.43
C GLN A 45 -26.18 -11.30 23.71
N LYS A 46 -24.88 -11.59 23.76
CA LYS A 46 -24.03 -11.25 24.90
C LYS A 46 -24.03 -9.75 25.22
N CYS A 47 -23.93 -8.89 24.20
CA CYS A 47 -24.02 -7.44 24.41
C CYS A 47 -25.34 -7.03 25.06
N SER A 48 -26.47 -7.62 24.63
CA SER A 48 -27.78 -7.32 25.19
C SER A 48 -27.95 -7.85 26.62
N GLU A 49 -27.30 -8.96 26.97
CA GLU A 49 -27.29 -9.52 28.33
C GLU A 49 -26.45 -8.67 29.28
N GLU A 50 -25.31 -8.15 28.82
CA GLU A 50 -24.45 -7.23 29.59
C GLU A 50 -25.15 -5.89 29.86
N ASN A 51 -25.81 -5.32 28.84
CA ASN A 51 -26.53 -4.06 28.94
C ASN A 51 -27.57 -3.97 27.80
N GLN A 52 -28.84 -3.79 28.16
CA GLN A 52 -29.95 -3.77 27.22
C GLN A 52 -29.84 -2.68 26.14
N ASN A 53 -29.09 -1.60 26.40
CA ASN A 53 -28.85 -0.52 25.45
C ASN A 53 -27.58 -0.70 24.61
N LYS A 54 -26.75 -1.70 24.91
CA LYS A 54 -25.47 -1.92 24.22
C LYS A 54 -25.70 -2.61 22.88
N ARG A 55 -25.20 -1.99 21.82
CA ARG A 55 -25.37 -2.45 20.44
C ARG A 55 -24.10 -3.14 19.94
N LEU A 56 -24.31 -4.07 19.01
CA LEU A 56 -23.23 -4.64 18.22
C LEU A 56 -23.22 -3.99 16.83
N TRP A 57 -22.19 -3.21 16.55
CA TRP A 57 -21.92 -2.70 15.22
C TRP A 57 -21.13 -3.73 14.41
N VAL A 58 -21.62 -4.04 13.22
CA VAL A 58 -20.94 -4.92 12.26
C VAL A 58 -20.60 -4.12 11.03
N PHE A 59 -19.32 -4.01 10.75
CA PHE A 59 -18.80 -3.28 9.58
C PHE A 59 -18.32 -4.27 8.52
N LEU A 60 -19.06 -4.38 7.44
CA LEU A 60 -18.76 -5.21 6.28
C LEU A 60 -17.83 -4.41 5.35
N ASP A 61 -16.52 -4.65 5.45
CA ASP A 61 -15.52 -3.94 4.66
C ASP A 61 -15.36 -4.60 3.28
N GLU A 62 -15.29 -3.79 2.23
CA GLU A 62 -15.18 -4.20 0.83
C GLU A 62 -16.25 -5.24 0.38
N PHE A 63 -17.51 -5.08 0.81
CA PHE A 63 -18.54 -6.12 0.67
C PHE A 63 -18.87 -6.55 -0.75
N ASN A 64 -18.59 -5.71 -1.75
CA ASN A 64 -18.84 -6.01 -3.16
C ASN A 64 -17.66 -6.72 -3.86
N THR A 65 -16.74 -7.32 -3.10
CA THR A 65 -15.63 -8.14 -3.62
C THR A 65 -15.92 -9.63 -3.63
N THR A 66 -17.06 -10.08 -3.11
CA THR A 66 -17.50 -11.49 -3.11
C THR A 66 -18.64 -11.71 -4.12
N PRO A 67 -18.70 -12.87 -4.80
CA PRO A 67 -19.87 -13.27 -5.60
C PRO A 67 -21.14 -13.46 -4.75
N ASN A 68 -21.01 -13.62 -3.44
CA ASN A 68 -22.12 -13.87 -2.52
C ASN A 68 -22.86 -12.58 -2.09
N ILE A 69 -22.91 -11.58 -2.96
CA ILE A 69 -23.50 -10.26 -2.66
C ILE A 69 -24.99 -10.35 -2.31
N GLY A 70 -25.71 -11.35 -2.82
CA GLY A 70 -27.13 -11.58 -2.50
C GLY A 70 -27.37 -11.85 -1.01
N LEU A 71 -26.51 -12.66 -0.38
CA LEU A 71 -26.59 -12.95 1.05
C LEU A 71 -26.28 -11.71 1.89
N LEU A 72 -25.29 -10.91 1.46
CA LEU A 72 -24.94 -9.65 2.12
C LEU A 72 -26.04 -8.59 1.96
N LYS A 73 -26.75 -8.58 0.82
CA LYS A 73 -27.94 -7.76 0.63
C LYS A 73 -29.02 -8.11 1.66
N GLU A 74 -29.34 -9.39 1.82
CA GLU A 74 -30.34 -9.86 2.80
C GLU A 74 -29.97 -9.38 4.22
N ILE A 75 -28.69 -9.53 4.59
CA ILE A 75 -28.17 -9.10 5.89
C ILE A 75 -28.32 -7.59 6.07
N VAL A 76 -27.80 -6.79 5.12
CA VAL A 76 -27.69 -5.33 5.29
C VAL A 76 -29.03 -4.61 5.07
N CYS A 77 -29.71 -4.91 3.97
CA CYS A 77 -30.91 -4.18 3.55
C CYS A 77 -32.16 -4.75 4.21
N GLU A 78 -32.29 -6.08 4.26
CA GLU A 78 -33.50 -6.75 4.75
C GLU A 78 -33.42 -7.07 6.26
N LYS A 79 -32.25 -6.85 6.88
CA LYS A 79 -31.96 -7.19 8.28
C LYS A 79 -32.38 -8.62 8.62
N SER A 80 -32.11 -9.55 7.71
CA SER A 80 -32.37 -10.97 7.90
C SER A 80 -31.20 -11.83 7.44
N PHE A 81 -31.14 -13.05 7.92
CA PHE A 81 -30.12 -14.01 7.56
C PHE A 81 -30.73 -15.40 7.49
N LEU A 82 -30.70 -16.01 6.30
CA LEU A 82 -31.37 -17.29 6.00
C LEU A 82 -32.87 -17.24 6.34
N GLY A 83 -33.52 -16.12 6.01
CA GLY A 83 -34.95 -15.89 6.23
C GLY A 83 -35.34 -15.57 7.68
N LYS A 84 -34.38 -15.49 8.61
CA LYS A 84 -34.63 -15.13 10.01
C LYS A 84 -34.21 -13.69 10.28
N THR A 85 -35.09 -12.91 10.91
CA THR A 85 -34.80 -11.51 11.28
C THR A 85 -33.62 -11.43 12.25
N LEU A 86 -32.72 -10.48 12.02
CA LEU A 86 -31.58 -10.21 12.87
C LEU A 86 -31.99 -9.49 14.17
N PRO A 87 -31.23 -9.65 15.27
CA PRO A 87 -31.45 -8.95 16.52
C PRO A 87 -31.52 -7.43 16.36
N LYS A 88 -32.46 -6.78 17.07
CA LYS A 88 -32.67 -5.32 16.99
C LYS A 88 -31.48 -4.49 17.46
N ASN A 89 -30.63 -5.05 18.32
CA ASN A 89 -29.43 -4.39 18.83
C ASN A 89 -28.22 -4.52 17.88
N MET A 90 -28.37 -5.15 16.71
CA MET A 90 -27.35 -5.14 15.67
C MET A 90 -27.50 -3.93 14.75
N VAL A 91 -26.38 -3.23 14.56
CA VAL A 91 -26.26 -2.12 13.61
C VAL A 91 -25.29 -2.55 12.51
N LEU A 92 -25.76 -2.55 11.27
CA LEU A 92 -25.00 -3.01 10.12
C LEU A 92 -24.55 -1.82 9.29
N LEU A 93 -23.27 -1.79 8.96
CA LEU A 93 -22.66 -0.81 8.06
C LEU A 93 -21.85 -1.54 7.00
N GLY A 94 -21.93 -1.10 5.76
CA GLY A 94 -21.14 -1.66 4.65
C GLY A 94 -20.26 -0.60 4.01
N ALA A 95 -19.04 -0.98 3.64
CA ALA A 95 -18.23 -0.22 2.70
C ALA A 95 -18.06 -1.02 1.41
N CYS A 96 -18.34 -0.39 0.28
CA CYS A 96 -18.12 -0.95 -1.05
C CYS A 96 -17.14 -0.10 -1.85
N ASN A 97 -16.43 -0.75 -2.76
CA ASN A 97 -15.56 -0.08 -3.72
C ASN A 97 -16.37 0.29 -4.98
N PRO A 98 -16.31 1.53 -5.48
CA PRO A 98 -17.07 1.92 -6.67
C PRO A 98 -16.63 1.11 -7.89
N GLN A 99 -17.58 0.67 -8.72
CA GLN A 99 -17.26 0.05 -10.00
C GLN A 99 -16.70 1.10 -10.96
N ARG A 100 -15.46 0.91 -11.40
CA ARG A 100 -14.80 1.83 -12.35
C ARG A 100 -14.45 1.11 -13.64
N ARG A 101 -14.85 1.72 -14.76
CA ARG A 101 -14.38 1.35 -16.09
C ARG A 101 -12.97 1.91 -16.26
N LYS A 102 -12.03 1.11 -16.79
CA LYS A 102 -10.76 1.67 -17.26
C LYS A 102 -11.06 2.80 -18.25
N LYS A 103 -10.51 3.99 -18.02
CA LYS A 103 -10.26 4.91 -19.15
C LYS A 103 -9.38 4.12 -20.11
N ASN A 104 -9.73 4.09 -21.40
CA ASN A 104 -8.96 3.43 -22.45
C ASN A 104 -7.53 4.03 -22.49
N GLN A 105 -6.63 3.51 -21.64
CA GLN A 105 -5.22 3.77 -21.79
C GLN A 105 -4.76 2.96 -23.00
N LYS A 106 -4.27 3.69 -24.00
CA LYS A 106 -3.79 3.20 -25.29
C LYS A 106 -2.97 1.92 -25.11
N GLU A 107 -3.35 0.91 -25.88
CA GLU A 107 -2.60 -0.32 -26.19
C GLU A 107 -1.11 -0.03 -26.32
N THR A 108 -0.32 -0.20 -25.26
CA THR A 108 1.14 -0.09 -25.33
C THR A 108 1.91 -1.08 -24.44
N ASP A 109 1.24 -2.02 -23.77
CA ASP A 109 1.90 -3.04 -22.95
C ASP A 109 1.47 -4.47 -23.32
N ASP A 110 1.61 -4.82 -24.61
CA ASP A 110 1.40 -6.18 -25.15
C ASP A 110 2.53 -7.18 -24.83
N ALA A 111 3.38 -6.91 -23.84
CA ALA A 111 4.62 -7.67 -23.63
C ALA A 111 4.80 -8.28 -22.22
N ILE A 112 3.76 -8.29 -21.38
CA ILE A 112 3.79 -9.01 -20.09
C ILE A 112 2.75 -10.14 -20.16
N GLY A 113 3.18 -11.31 -20.65
CA GLY A 113 2.37 -12.51 -20.87
C GLY A 113 1.79 -13.20 -19.64
N ILE A 114 1.50 -12.47 -18.55
CA ILE A 114 0.95 -13.03 -17.30
C ILE A 114 -0.57 -12.74 -17.16
N LYS A 115 -1.23 -12.09 -18.15
CA LYS A 115 -2.66 -11.72 -18.02
C LYS A 115 -3.54 -11.96 -19.25
N LYS A 116 -3.42 -13.11 -19.93
CA LYS A 116 -4.50 -13.54 -20.85
C LYS A 116 -5.21 -14.81 -20.38
N HIS A 117 -4.52 -15.92 -20.14
CA HIS A 117 -5.24 -17.18 -19.87
C HIS A 117 -6.08 -17.24 -18.59
N HIS A 118 -5.58 -16.81 -17.43
CA HIS A 118 -6.38 -16.88 -16.19
C HIS A 118 -7.51 -15.83 -16.15
N TYR A 119 -7.28 -14.67 -16.78
CA TYR A 119 -8.29 -13.61 -16.95
C TYR A 119 -9.36 -13.99 -17.99
N GLU A 120 -9.01 -14.74 -19.04
CA GLU A 120 -9.93 -15.25 -20.06
C GLU A 120 -10.81 -16.40 -19.54
N ILE A 121 -10.28 -17.26 -18.67
CA ILE A 121 -11.06 -18.32 -18.00
C ILE A 121 -12.09 -17.69 -17.04
N LEU A 122 -11.74 -16.62 -16.32
CA LEU A 122 -12.69 -15.85 -15.50
C LEU A 122 -13.73 -15.08 -16.34
N ARG A 123 -13.36 -14.63 -17.55
CA ARG A 123 -14.29 -14.04 -18.54
C ARG A 123 -15.36 -15.02 -18.98
N GLN A 124 -14.99 -16.27 -19.27
CA GLN A 124 -15.92 -17.28 -19.78
C GLN A 124 -16.87 -17.82 -18.70
N ARG A 125 -16.43 -17.89 -17.43
CA ARG A 125 -17.29 -18.39 -16.34
C ARG A 125 -18.37 -17.41 -15.90
N ASN A 126 -18.21 -16.11 -16.12
CA ASN A 126 -19.06 -15.09 -15.50
C ASN A 126 -19.87 -14.20 -16.46
N SER A 127 -19.93 -14.45 -17.77
CA SER A 127 -20.79 -13.67 -18.71
C SER A 127 -20.77 -12.14 -18.49
N LEU A 128 -19.63 -11.58 -18.07
CA LEU A 128 -19.53 -10.17 -17.69
C LEU A 128 -18.52 -9.48 -18.61
N ASN A 129 -19.07 -8.76 -19.58
CA ASN A 129 -18.37 -7.88 -20.52
C ASN A 129 -17.90 -6.57 -19.83
N SER A 130 -17.13 -6.64 -18.75
CA SER A 130 -16.62 -5.42 -18.10
C SER A 130 -15.14 -5.51 -17.70
N SER A 131 -14.34 -4.65 -18.33
CA SER A 131 -12.93 -4.39 -18.05
C SER A 131 -12.74 -3.52 -16.79
N SER A 132 -13.09 -4.06 -15.63
CA SER A 132 -12.95 -3.35 -14.35
C SER A 132 -11.56 -3.56 -13.73
N LEU A 133 -11.01 -2.50 -13.11
CA LEU A 133 -9.67 -2.48 -12.48
C LEU A 133 -9.58 -3.38 -11.23
N TYR A 134 -10.72 -3.79 -10.69
CA TYR A 134 -10.88 -4.67 -9.54
C TYR A 134 -11.99 -5.67 -9.82
N SER A 135 -11.89 -6.88 -9.26
CA SER A 135 -12.92 -7.92 -9.30
C SER A 135 -14.09 -7.54 -8.37
N VAL A 136 -14.80 -6.48 -8.73
CA VAL A 136 -15.92 -5.95 -7.95
C VAL A 136 -17.22 -6.40 -8.62
N VAL A 137 -18.06 -7.08 -7.85
CA VAL A 137 -19.39 -7.51 -8.27
C VAL A 137 -20.31 -6.31 -8.35
N THR A 138 -21.17 -6.31 -9.36
CA THR A 138 -22.19 -5.28 -9.56
C THR A 138 -23.11 -5.27 -8.35
N ILE A 139 -23.24 -4.10 -7.74
CA ILE A 139 -24.14 -3.92 -6.60
C ILE A 139 -25.58 -4.02 -7.13
N PRO A 140 -26.46 -4.84 -6.51
CA PRO A 140 -27.86 -4.91 -6.90
C PRO A 140 -28.53 -3.53 -6.85
N GLU A 141 -29.40 -3.21 -7.82
CA GLU A 141 -30.05 -1.90 -7.93
C GLU A 141 -30.78 -1.48 -6.64
N THR A 142 -31.43 -2.43 -5.97
CA THR A 142 -32.11 -2.23 -4.68
C THR A 142 -31.18 -1.83 -3.54
N MET A 143 -29.87 -2.10 -3.64
CA MET A 143 -28.89 -1.65 -2.63
C MET A 143 -28.40 -0.23 -2.92
N LEU A 144 -28.53 0.28 -4.16
CA LEU A 144 -28.02 1.59 -4.54
C LEU A 144 -28.68 2.72 -3.74
N GLU A 145 -29.95 2.56 -3.35
CA GLU A 145 -30.67 3.53 -2.51
C GLU A 145 -30.05 3.70 -1.11
N TYR A 146 -29.34 2.68 -0.63
CA TYR A 146 -28.66 2.69 0.67
C TYR A 146 -27.19 3.11 0.56
N ILE A 147 -26.69 3.37 -0.65
CA ILE A 147 -25.30 3.73 -0.87
C ILE A 147 -25.17 5.24 -0.87
N TRP A 148 -24.40 5.72 0.10
CA TRP A 148 -23.95 7.10 0.14
C TRP A 148 -22.51 7.21 -0.35
N ASP A 149 -22.23 8.16 -1.24
CA ASP A 149 -20.86 8.47 -1.64
C ASP A 149 -20.14 9.18 -0.49
N TYR A 150 -19.29 8.44 0.22
CA TYR A 150 -18.44 8.98 1.28
C TYR A 150 -17.39 9.97 0.74
N GLY A 151 -17.24 10.09 -0.58
CA GLY A 151 -16.33 11.00 -1.25
C GLY A 151 -14.88 10.55 -1.22
N TYR A 152 -14.03 11.38 -1.82
CA TYR A 152 -12.59 11.27 -1.79
C TYR A 152 -12.04 12.11 -0.63
N LEU A 153 -10.87 11.75 -0.11
CA LEU A 153 -10.14 12.65 0.78
C LEU A 153 -9.83 13.92 -0.01
N ASN A 154 -10.37 15.06 0.42
CA ASN A 154 -9.97 16.34 -0.13
C ASN A 154 -8.48 16.58 0.20
N GLU A 155 -7.81 17.43 -0.59
CA GLU A 155 -6.37 17.63 -0.49
C GLU A 155 -5.92 18.09 0.90
N ILE A 156 -6.74 18.91 1.57
CA ILE A 156 -6.46 19.42 2.92
C ILE A 156 -6.49 18.29 3.94
N THR A 157 -7.55 17.49 3.94
CA THR A 157 -7.73 16.36 4.85
C THR A 157 -6.67 15.29 4.60
N GLU A 158 -6.34 15.00 3.34
CA GLU A 158 -5.24 14.08 3.01
C GLU A 158 -3.91 14.58 3.57
N LYS A 159 -3.59 15.86 3.38
CA LYS A 159 -2.38 16.47 3.93
C LYS A 159 -2.30 16.31 5.44
N SER A 160 -3.41 16.54 6.16
CA SER A 160 -3.47 16.33 7.62
C SER A 160 -3.23 14.87 8.01
N TYR A 161 -3.79 13.89 7.28
CA TYR A 161 -3.53 12.47 7.54
C TYR A 161 -2.08 12.07 7.24
N VAL A 162 -1.53 12.53 6.11
CA VAL A 162 -0.12 12.28 5.76
C VAL A 162 0.77 12.83 6.87
N GLN A 163 0.51 14.06 7.33
CA GLN A 163 1.24 14.67 8.43
C GLN A 163 1.14 13.85 9.72
N ALA A 164 -0.06 13.45 10.12
CA ALA A 164 -0.26 12.63 11.32
C ALA A 164 0.52 11.30 11.27
N ILE A 165 0.55 10.64 10.11
CA ILE A 165 1.27 9.37 9.92
C ILE A 165 2.80 9.60 9.91
N VAL A 166 3.27 10.63 9.22
CA VAL A 166 4.71 10.94 9.11
C VAL A 166 5.27 11.42 10.45
N ASN A 167 4.46 12.08 11.30
CA ASN A 167 4.85 12.46 12.65
C ASN A 167 5.18 11.27 13.57
N ALA A 168 4.79 10.03 13.20
CA ALA A 168 5.24 8.83 13.90
C ALA A 168 6.74 8.53 13.68
N CYS A 169 7.41 9.22 12.76
CA CYS A 169 8.85 9.14 12.54
C CYS A 169 9.57 10.18 13.41
N GLU A 170 9.83 9.85 14.67
CA GLU A 170 10.41 10.78 15.67
C GLU A 170 11.65 11.52 15.15
N ASN A 171 12.61 10.79 14.56
CA ASN A 171 13.85 11.37 14.03
C ASN A 171 13.64 12.32 12.83
N LEU A 172 12.52 12.23 12.13
CA LEU A 172 12.20 13.14 11.03
C LEU A 172 11.62 14.46 11.56
N THR A 173 10.92 14.39 12.70
CA THR A 173 10.28 15.57 13.33
C THR A 173 11.27 16.55 13.95
N THR A 174 12.54 16.16 14.13
CA THR A 174 13.58 17.04 14.65
C THR A 174 13.98 18.14 13.67
N ASP A 175 13.75 17.94 12.38
CA ASP A 175 13.97 18.95 11.32
C ASP A 175 12.63 19.34 10.70
N GLN A 176 12.01 20.40 11.24
CA GLN A 176 10.68 20.84 10.81
C GLN A 176 10.67 21.33 9.34
N THR A 177 11.77 21.91 8.87
CA THR A 177 11.90 22.40 7.49
C THR A 177 11.92 21.21 6.54
N TRP A 178 12.72 20.19 6.84
CA TRP A 178 12.77 18.99 6.03
C TRP A 178 11.51 18.12 6.16
N LEU A 179 10.88 18.06 7.33
CA LEU A 179 9.58 17.43 7.51
C LEU A 179 8.55 18.03 6.54
N ASN A 180 8.46 19.37 6.48
CA ASN A 180 7.57 20.06 5.53
C ASN A 180 7.93 19.74 4.06
N CYS A 181 9.21 19.61 3.74
CA CYS A 181 9.66 19.16 2.42
C CYS A 181 9.12 17.76 2.11
N ILE A 182 9.30 16.79 3.02
CA ILE A 182 8.83 15.41 2.83
C ILE A 182 7.31 15.31 2.70
N LEU A 183 6.56 16.07 3.52
CA LEU A 183 5.11 16.15 3.37
C LEU A 183 4.71 16.65 1.98
N THR A 184 5.45 17.64 1.46
CA THR A 184 5.24 18.17 0.10
C THR A 184 5.56 17.10 -0.95
N LEU A 185 6.67 16.38 -0.81
CA LEU A 185 7.08 15.33 -1.75
C LEU A 185 6.11 14.15 -1.80
N ILE A 186 5.57 13.73 -0.65
CA ILE A 186 4.56 12.66 -0.59
C ILE A 186 3.26 13.10 -1.28
N ILE A 187 2.80 14.33 -1.01
CA ILE A 187 1.58 14.87 -1.66
C ILE A 187 1.78 15.03 -3.17
N GLU A 188 2.92 15.56 -3.61
CA GLU A 188 3.24 15.68 -5.03
C GLU A 188 3.40 14.31 -5.70
N SER A 189 3.92 13.32 -4.98
CA SER A 189 3.96 11.93 -5.45
C SER A 189 2.55 11.37 -5.63
N HIS A 190 1.65 11.62 -4.68
CA HIS A 190 0.25 11.21 -4.81
C HIS A 190 -0.42 11.87 -6.01
N LYS A 191 -0.26 13.19 -6.19
CA LYS A 191 -0.79 13.91 -7.36
C LYS A 191 -0.25 13.34 -8.67
N PHE A 192 1.07 13.13 -8.78
CA PHE A 192 1.70 12.57 -9.96
C PHE A 192 1.07 11.23 -10.38
N TYR A 193 0.87 10.32 -9.42
CA TYR A 193 0.27 9.02 -9.68
C TYR A 193 -1.22 9.09 -10.04
N ARG A 194 -1.97 10.03 -9.43
CA ARG A 194 -3.39 10.25 -9.77
C ARG A 194 -3.58 10.79 -11.18
N GLU A 195 -2.66 11.65 -11.63
CA GLU A 195 -2.64 12.20 -12.99
C GLU A 195 -2.20 11.15 -14.02
N TYR A 196 -1.19 10.34 -13.69
CA TYR A 196 -0.60 9.37 -14.60
C TYR A 196 -1.41 8.07 -14.73
N GLU A 197 -1.86 7.49 -13.61
CA GLU A 197 -2.58 6.21 -13.57
C GLU A 197 -4.08 6.40 -13.33
N ASP A 198 -4.48 6.54 -12.06
CA ASP A 198 -5.85 6.73 -11.60
C ASP A 198 -5.87 7.31 -10.18
N VAL A 199 -6.99 7.92 -9.76
CA VAL A 199 -7.18 8.48 -8.41
C VAL A 199 -6.89 7.46 -7.29
N SER A 200 -7.12 6.17 -7.54
CA SER A 200 -6.92 5.06 -6.58
C SER A 200 -5.51 4.45 -6.56
N SER A 201 -4.60 4.93 -7.42
CA SER A 201 -3.23 4.41 -7.53
C SER A 201 -2.39 4.61 -6.25
N VAL A 202 -2.79 5.53 -5.39
CA VAL A 202 -2.06 5.90 -4.16
C VAL A 202 -3.01 5.98 -2.97
N SER A 203 -2.47 5.68 -1.79
CA SER A 203 -3.23 5.67 -0.55
C SER A 203 -2.34 5.96 0.67
N LEU A 204 -2.98 6.18 1.82
CA LEU A 204 -2.27 6.28 3.10
C LEU A 204 -1.45 5.03 3.45
N ARG A 205 -1.70 3.87 2.81
CA ARG A 205 -0.83 2.68 2.96
C ARG A 205 0.56 2.88 2.38
N ASP A 206 0.71 3.74 1.37
CA ASP A 206 2.02 4.12 0.82
C ASP A 206 2.79 4.99 1.83
N VAL A 207 2.08 5.86 2.55
CA VAL A 207 2.65 6.70 3.63
C VAL A 207 3.08 5.87 4.83
N VAL A 208 2.28 4.89 5.24
CA VAL A 208 2.68 3.94 6.30
C VAL A 208 3.92 3.13 5.88
N ARG A 209 3.98 2.69 4.61
CA ARG A 209 5.18 2.03 4.07
C ARG A 209 6.39 2.95 4.05
N PHE A 210 6.20 4.23 3.73
CA PHE A 210 7.26 5.24 3.81
C PHE A 210 7.82 5.32 5.23
N CYS A 211 6.98 5.45 6.26
CA CYS A 211 7.45 5.51 7.65
C CYS A 211 8.25 4.26 8.05
N ARG A 212 7.80 3.08 7.60
CA ARG A 212 8.49 1.81 7.84
C ARG A 212 9.89 1.80 7.23
N PHE A 213 10.01 2.15 5.95
CA PHE A 213 11.32 2.24 5.29
C PHE A 213 12.20 3.32 5.92
N TYR A 214 11.65 4.51 6.17
CA TYR A 214 12.39 5.61 6.77
C TYR A 214 13.03 5.21 8.10
N ASN A 215 12.24 4.65 9.02
CA ASN A 215 12.73 4.21 10.33
C ASN A 215 13.81 3.13 10.18
N TRP A 216 13.65 2.23 9.22
CA TRP A 216 14.64 1.20 8.93
C TRP A 216 15.96 1.79 8.39
N PHE A 217 15.92 2.64 7.38
CA PHE A 217 17.12 3.29 6.82
C PHE A 217 17.80 4.26 7.79
N TYR A 218 17.03 4.92 8.65
CA TYR A 218 17.58 5.77 9.70
C TYR A 218 18.37 4.93 10.72
N LYS A 219 17.85 3.75 11.10
CA LYS A 219 18.52 2.86 12.05
C LYS A 219 19.67 2.09 11.42
N PHE A 220 19.52 1.66 10.16
CA PHE A 220 20.45 0.79 9.45
C PHE A 220 20.80 1.38 8.06
N PRO A 221 21.64 2.44 8.01
CA PRO A 221 22.11 2.95 6.74
C PRO A 221 22.92 1.89 5.99
N ILE A 222 22.65 1.71 4.71
CA ILE A 222 23.40 0.75 3.89
C ILE A 222 24.83 1.27 3.70
N SER A 223 25.00 2.56 3.44
CA SER A 223 26.30 3.20 3.32
C SER A 223 26.85 3.69 4.68
N ASN A 224 27.55 2.82 5.42
CA ASN A 224 28.22 3.23 6.67
C ASN A 224 29.50 4.08 6.43
N GLU A 225 30.09 4.04 5.22
CA GLU A 225 31.39 4.67 4.92
C GLU A 225 31.30 5.95 4.06
N ASP A 226 30.11 6.34 3.60
CA ASP A 226 29.95 7.42 2.61
C ASP A 226 29.53 8.77 3.22
N ASN A 227 30.29 9.26 4.20
CA ASN A 227 30.24 10.70 4.55
C ASN A 227 30.41 11.58 3.29
N GLN A 228 31.13 11.09 2.28
CA GLN A 228 31.30 11.78 1.00
C GLN A 228 30.00 12.03 0.24
N VAL A 229 29.02 11.12 0.26
CA VAL A 229 27.73 11.34 -0.44
C VAL A 229 26.93 12.44 0.27
N LEU A 230 26.84 12.35 1.59
CA LEU A 230 26.19 13.36 2.43
C LEU A 230 26.83 14.75 2.23
N ILE A 231 28.15 14.81 2.22
CA ILE A 231 28.91 16.05 1.97
C ILE A 231 28.70 16.55 0.54
N THR A 232 28.83 15.68 -0.47
CA THR A 232 28.76 16.04 -1.90
C THR A 232 27.39 16.62 -2.28
N PHE A 233 26.32 16.08 -1.71
CA PHE A 233 24.96 16.53 -2.00
C PHE A 233 24.40 17.48 -0.95
N PHE A 234 25.21 17.87 0.04
CA PHE A 234 24.82 18.72 1.17
C PHE A 234 23.58 18.20 1.90
N ILE A 235 23.46 16.88 2.05
CA ILE A 235 22.36 16.23 2.76
C ILE A 235 22.82 15.55 4.04
N ASN A 236 21.93 15.48 5.03
CA ASN A 236 22.20 14.77 6.28
C ASN A 236 21.58 13.35 6.28
N LYS A 237 21.80 12.61 7.36
CA LYS A 237 21.29 11.25 7.54
C LYS A 237 19.75 11.14 7.49
N ILE A 238 19.04 12.10 8.08
CA ILE A 238 17.57 12.15 8.09
C ILE A 238 17.05 12.33 6.66
N GLU A 239 17.65 13.28 5.94
CA GLU A 239 17.30 13.60 4.56
C GLU A 239 17.55 12.41 3.64
N HIS A 240 18.73 11.81 3.73
CA HIS A 240 19.09 10.62 2.96
C HIS A 240 18.11 9.46 3.19
N ALA A 241 17.88 9.07 4.45
CA ALA A 241 16.95 7.99 4.78
C ALA A 241 15.53 8.25 4.24
N SER A 242 15.06 9.50 4.33
CA SER A 242 13.74 9.88 3.83
C SER A 242 13.64 9.85 2.30
N LEU A 243 14.68 10.25 1.56
CA LEU A 243 14.68 10.17 0.09
C LEU A 243 14.68 8.71 -0.39
N ILE A 244 15.49 7.84 0.22
CA ILE A 244 15.51 6.42 -0.13
C ILE A 244 14.15 5.75 0.14
N ALA A 245 13.53 6.06 1.28
CA ALA A 245 12.18 5.59 1.60
C ALA A 245 11.14 6.07 0.57
N LEU A 246 11.23 7.33 0.13
CA LEU A 246 10.35 7.88 -0.91
C LEU A 246 10.52 7.13 -2.24
N PHE A 247 11.77 6.84 -2.65
CA PHE A 247 12.03 6.12 -3.88
C PHE A 247 11.46 4.69 -3.86
N LEU A 248 11.56 3.99 -2.74
CA LEU A 248 10.97 2.65 -2.56
C LEU A 248 9.44 2.68 -2.63
N CYS A 249 8.81 3.72 -2.10
CA CYS A 249 7.35 3.84 -2.13
C CYS A 249 6.81 4.27 -3.50
N TYR A 250 7.55 5.08 -4.27
CA TYR A 250 7.00 5.76 -5.45
C TYR A 250 7.86 5.62 -6.71
N TYR A 251 9.18 5.74 -6.66
CA TYR A 251 10.01 5.73 -7.87
C TYR A 251 10.07 4.36 -8.55
N PHE A 252 10.33 3.29 -7.78
CA PHE A 252 10.54 1.96 -8.37
C PHE A 252 9.27 1.33 -8.95
N ARG A 253 8.09 1.85 -8.57
CA ARG A 253 6.79 1.47 -9.12
C ARG A 253 6.61 1.91 -10.58
N LEU A 254 7.31 2.97 -11.01
CA LEU A 254 7.25 3.45 -12.39
C LEU A 254 8.00 2.48 -13.31
N ASN A 255 7.33 1.99 -14.35
CA ASN A 255 7.91 1.09 -15.35
C ASN A 255 8.55 1.82 -16.54
N SER A 256 8.15 3.07 -16.82
CA SER A 256 8.64 3.87 -17.93
C SER A 256 9.86 4.72 -17.53
N PRO A 257 11.00 4.63 -18.26
CA PRO A 257 12.16 5.49 -18.04
C PRO A 257 11.83 6.99 -18.16
N ILE A 258 10.95 7.35 -19.10
CA ILE A 258 10.49 8.74 -19.30
C ILE A 258 9.74 9.21 -18.07
N LYS A 259 8.80 8.40 -17.56
CA LYS A 259 8.03 8.75 -16.35
C LYS A 259 8.89 8.80 -15.10
N ARG A 260 9.90 7.94 -14.98
CA ARG A 260 10.90 8.02 -13.91
C ARG A 260 11.64 9.35 -13.95
N GLN A 261 12.02 9.84 -15.13
CA GLN A 261 12.69 11.14 -15.26
C GLN A 261 11.74 12.30 -14.94
N GLU A 262 10.51 12.29 -15.44
CA GLU A 262 9.49 13.30 -15.10
C GLU A 262 9.26 13.37 -13.59
N TYR A 263 9.14 12.21 -12.93
CA TYR A 263 8.98 12.12 -11.49
C TYR A 263 10.19 12.70 -10.74
N LEU A 264 11.41 12.33 -11.13
CA LEU A 264 12.63 12.88 -10.51
C LEU A 264 12.72 14.39 -10.67
N ASN A 265 12.46 14.92 -11.86
CA ASN A 265 12.46 16.37 -12.12
C ASN A 265 11.43 17.09 -11.24
N LYS A 266 10.23 16.52 -11.07
CA LYS A 266 9.18 17.08 -10.21
C LYS A 266 9.62 17.11 -8.74
N MET A 267 10.20 16.01 -8.25
CA MET A 267 10.71 15.94 -6.87
C MET A 267 11.89 16.90 -6.65
N GLU A 268 12.83 17.00 -7.59
CA GLU A 268 13.97 17.94 -7.50
C GLU A 268 13.51 19.39 -7.43
N ASN A 269 12.52 19.78 -8.26
CA ASN A 269 11.96 21.13 -8.21
C ASN A 269 11.28 21.42 -6.86
N SER A 270 10.54 20.44 -6.31
CA SER A 270 9.95 20.59 -4.98
C SER A 270 11.00 20.71 -3.88
N ILE A 271 12.12 19.98 -3.95
CA ILE A 271 13.21 20.07 -2.96
C ILE A 271 13.92 21.42 -3.02
N LYS A 272 14.16 21.96 -4.22
CA LYS A 272 14.83 23.26 -4.40
C LYS A 272 14.13 24.42 -3.67
N ASN A 273 12.80 24.33 -3.48
CA ASN A 273 12.04 25.31 -2.71
C ASN A 273 12.41 25.32 -1.21
N PHE A 274 12.89 24.20 -0.68
CA PHE A 274 13.32 24.06 0.72
C PHE A 274 14.84 24.10 0.87
N LYS A 275 15.57 23.65 -0.17
CA LYS A 275 17.02 23.50 -0.16
C LYS A 275 17.61 23.94 -1.52
N PRO A 276 17.73 25.25 -1.77
CA PRO A 276 18.10 25.79 -3.09
C PRO A 276 19.52 25.41 -3.53
N ASN A 277 20.41 25.11 -2.59
CA ASN A 277 21.80 24.75 -2.85
C ASN A 277 22.01 23.29 -3.27
N ILE A 278 20.93 22.48 -3.36
CA ILE A 278 21.06 21.09 -3.79
C ILE A 278 21.55 21.03 -5.26
N PRO A 279 22.61 20.25 -5.57
CA PRO A 279 23.10 20.16 -6.94
C PRO A 279 22.05 19.61 -7.92
N CYS A 280 22.19 19.89 -9.22
CA CYS A 280 21.35 19.26 -10.25
C CYS A 280 21.62 17.75 -10.36
N ASP A 281 20.58 16.99 -10.71
CA ASP A 281 20.59 15.51 -10.80
C ASP A 281 21.00 14.80 -9.49
N SER A 282 20.87 15.50 -8.35
CA SER A 282 21.24 14.95 -7.04
C SER A 282 20.44 13.70 -6.72
N LEU A 283 19.14 13.67 -7.02
CA LEU A 283 18.28 12.55 -6.61
C LEU A 283 18.66 11.25 -7.30
N ASN A 284 18.92 11.30 -8.61
CA ASN A 284 19.34 10.12 -9.35
C ASN A 284 20.70 9.64 -8.82
N LYS A 285 21.66 10.54 -8.58
CA LYS A 285 23.00 10.18 -8.08
C LYS A 285 22.94 9.59 -6.67
N ILE A 286 22.17 10.18 -5.76
CA ILE A 286 21.92 9.64 -4.41
C ILE A 286 21.38 8.21 -4.51
N LEU A 287 20.35 7.99 -5.33
CA LEU A 287 19.75 6.67 -5.51
C LEU A 287 20.73 5.67 -6.14
N GLN A 288 21.50 6.06 -7.16
CA GLN A 288 22.50 5.17 -7.76
C GLN A 288 23.59 4.80 -6.76
N ASN A 289 24.07 5.77 -5.97
CA ASN A 289 25.11 5.52 -4.97
C ASN A 289 24.62 4.53 -3.91
N GLU A 290 23.42 4.71 -3.37
CA GLU A 290 22.84 3.81 -2.37
C GLU A 290 22.71 2.37 -2.92
N LYS A 291 22.19 2.24 -4.14
CA LYS A 291 22.08 0.94 -4.81
C LYS A 291 23.44 0.29 -5.04
N MET A 292 24.43 1.06 -5.50
CA MET A 292 25.78 0.55 -5.76
C MET A 292 26.50 0.19 -4.46
N SER A 293 26.26 0.91 -3.37
CA SER A 293 26.78 0.57 -2.04
C SER A 293 26.29 -0.80 -1.58
N LEU A 294 25.00 -1.11 -1.81
CA LEU A 294 24.46 -2.44 -1.59
C LEU A 294 25.13 -3.49 -2.49
N ILE A 295 25.22 -3.24 -3.80
CA ILE A 295 25.81 -4.18 -4.76
C ILE A 295 27.27 -4.52 -4.42
N LYS A 296 28.07 -3.53 -4.00
CA LYS A 296 29.47 -3.74 -3.59
C LYS A 296 29.63 -4.67 -2.40
N ARG A 297 28.60 -4.81 -1.57
CA ARG A 297 28.57 -5.69 -0.38
C ARG A 297 28.01 -7.09 -0.69
N MET A 298 27.50 -7.30 -1.90
CA MET A 298 26.96 -8.59 -2.33
C MET A 298 28.00 -9.38 -3.12
N GLU A 299 28.03 -10.69 -2.90
CA GLU A 299 28.79 -11.62 -3.73
C GLU A 299 27.94 -11.99 -4.96
N LEU A 300 28.28 -11.42 -6.12
CA LEU A 300 27.60 -11.71 -7.38
C LEU A 300 28.31 -12.87 -8.11
N PRO A 301 27.55 -13.81 -8.73
CA PRO A 301 28.13 -14.88 -9.54
C PRO A 301 29.01 -14.34 -10.68
N ILE A 302 30.09 -15.05 -10.99
CA ILE A 302 31.02 -14.69 -12.07
C ILE A 302 30.25 -14.59 -13.40
N GLY A 303 30.49 -13.51 -14.15
CA GLY A 303 29.80 -13.24 -15.42
C GLY A 303 28.46 -12.50 -15.28
N THR A 304 28.04 -12.11 -14.06
CA THR A 304 26.83 -11.31 -13.86
C THR A 304 27.01 -9.88 -14.37
N ALA A 305 26.26 -9.49 -15.40
CA ALA A 305 26.22 -8.11 -15.87
C ALA A 305 25.43 -7.21 -14.90
N ILE A 306 26.13 -6.27 -14.25
CA ILE A 306 25.51 -5.27 -13.37
C ILE A 306 24.81 -4.20 -14.22
N ASN A 307 23.57 -4.49 -14.61
CA ASN A 307 22.72 -3.56 -15.33
C ASN A 307 21.70 -2.89 -14.40
N ARG A 308 21.13 -1.76 -14.83
CA ARG A 308 20.14 -1.00 -14.05
C ARG A 308 18.95 -1.85 -13.59
N ALA A 309 18.45 -2.76 -14.42
CA ALA A 309 17.29 -3.58 -14.07
C ALA A 309 17.60 -4.57 -12.95
N LEU A 310 18.77 -5.21 -13.01
CA LEU A 310 19.27 -6.10 -11.96
C LEU A 310 19.48 -5.33 -10.66
N THR A 311 20.17 -4.19 -10.72
CA THR A 311 20.45 -3.34 -9.55
C THR A 311 19.17 -2.81 -8.90
N ASP A 312 18.20 -2.36 -9.69
CA ASP A 312 16.89 -1.93 -9.18
C ASP A 312 16.14 -3.10 -8.51
N ASN A 313 16.09 -4.27 -9.14
CA ASN A 313 15.42 -5.45 -8.60
C ASN A 313 16.07 -5.93 -7.29
N ILE A 314 17.40 -6.02 -7.24
CA ILE A 314 18.14 -6.42 -6.04
C ILE A 314 17.85 -5.46 -4.90
N PHE A 315 17.91 -4.15 -5.18
CA PHE A 315 17.68 -3.13 -4.15
C PHE A 315 16.27 -3.19 -3.56
N VAL A 316 15.25 -3.30 -4.42
CA VAL A 316 13.85 -3.41 -3.97
C VAL A 316 13.63 -4.73 -3.21
N LEU A 317 14.14 -5.87 -3.72
CA LEU A 317 13.98 -7.15 -3.05
C LEU A 317 14.65 -7.15 -1.67
N PHE A 318 15.90 -6.72 -1.58
CA PHE A 318 16.66 -6.68 -0.35
C PHE A 318 15.94 -5.85 0.73
N THR A 319 15.58 -4.61 0.38
CA THR A 319 14.95 -3.67 1.33
C THR A 319 13.58 -4.17 1.77
N CYS A 320 12.78 -4.76 0.86
CA CYS A 320 11.48 -5.31 1.21
C CYS A 320 11.53 -6.61 2.01
N ILE A 321 12.51 -7.50 1.74
CA ILE A 321 12.72 -8.71 2.55
C ILE A 321 13.04 -8.33 3.99
N LEU A 322 13.99 -7.42 4.20
CA LEU A 322 14.39 -6.96 5.53
C LEU A 322 13.26 -6.23 6.27
N ASN A 323 12.39 -5.56 5.52
CA ASN A 323 11.21 -4.91 6.06
C ASN A 323 9.98 -5.81 6.05
N ARG A 324 10.03 -7.11 5.73
CA ARG A 324 8.83 -7.99 5.64
C ARG A 324 7.66 -7.32 4.88
N ILE A 325 7.96 -6.66 3.76
CA ILE A 325 6.99 -6.03 2.85
C ILE A 325 6.88 -6.94 1.63
N PRO A 326 5.66 -7.38 1.24
CA PRO A 326 5.50 -8.20 0.05
C PRO A 326 5.85 -7.41 -1.22
N VAL A 327 6.63 -8.02 -2.12
CA VAL A 327 7.03 -7.44 -3.41
C VAL A 327 6.63 -8.37 -4.55
N ILE A 328 6.15 -7.77 -5.63
CA ILE A 328 5.86 -8.45 -6.89
C ILE A 328 6.74 -7.84 -7.98
N LEU A 329 7.63 -8.65 -8.56
CA LEU A 329 8.48 -8.22 -9.68
C LEU A 329 7.79 -8.50 -11.03
N CYS A 330 7.32 -7.45 -11.72
CA CYS A 330 6.65 -7.54 -13.03
C CYS A 330 7.54 -7.08 -14.18
N GLY A 331 7.42 -7.66 -15.38
CA GLY A 331 8.11 -7.21 -16.61
C GLY A 331 8.44 -8.33 -17.61
N LYS A 332 9.06 -7.97 -18.73
CA LYS A 332 9.27 -8.85 -19.89
C LYS A 332 10.21 -10.05 -19.58
N PRO A 333 10.09 -11.18 -20.29
CA PRO A 333 11.08 -12.26 -20.25
C PRO A 333 12.49 -11.72 -20.49
N GLY A 334 13.49 -12.20 -19.74
CA GLY A 334 14.88 -11.73 -19.84
C GLY A 334 15.21 -10.46 -19.04
N SER A 335 14.26 -9.82 -18.34
CA SER A 335 14.54 -8.62 -17.53
C SER A 335 15.14 -8.93 -16.13
N SER A 336 16.03 -9.93 -16.04
CA SER A 336 16.78 -10.30 -14.83
C SER A 336 15.95 -10.67 -13.58
N LYS A 337 14.68 -11.03 -13.72
CA LYS A 337 13.78 -11.35 -12.57
C LYS A 337 14.13 -12.68 -11.91
N THR A 338 14.27 -13.73 -12.72
CA THR A 338 14.62 -15.08 -12.26
C THR A 338 16.05 -15.16 -11.77
N LEU A 339 16.92 -14.22 -12.15
CA LEU A 339 18.29 -14.07 -11.61
C LEU A 339 18.30 -13.33 -10.27
N ALA A 340 17.43 -12.33 -10.08
CA ALA A 340 17.37 -11.56 -8.83
C ALA A 340 16.82 -12.36 -7.65
N VAL A 341 15.96 -13.37 -7.88
CA VAL A 341 15.36 -14.18 -6.80
C VAL A 341 16.38 -15.11 -6.14
N PRO A 342 17.22 -15.89 -6.86
CA PRO A 342 18.34 -16.63 -6.26
C PRO A 342 19.35 -15.72 -5.58
N ILE A 343 19.68 -14.55 -6.15
CA ILE A 343 20.59 -13.57 -5.53
C ILE A 343 19.96 -12.97 -4.26
N GLY A 344 18.64 -12.78 -4.25
CA GLY A 344 17.87 -12.43 -3.06
C GLY A 344 17.84 -13.54 -2.01
N ASN A 345 17.83 -14.82 -2.41
CA ASN A 345 18.01 -15.94 -1.47
C ASN A 345 19.47 -16.05 -1.00
N SER A 346 20.43 -15.65 -1.84
CA SER A 346 21.84 -15.41 -1.50
C SER A 346 22.05 -14.15 -0.67
N ILE A 347 20.99 -13.49 -0.17
CA ILE A 347 21.12 -12.49 0.91
C ILE A 347 21.98 -13.06 2.04
N LEU A 348 21.87 -14.38 2.32
CA LEU A 348 22.71 -15.18 3.22
C LEU A 348 24.24 -15.12 2.96
N LEU A 349 24.68 -14.65 1.78
CA LEU A 349 26.09 -14.55 1.37
C LEU A 349 26.63 -13.10 1.40
N ILE A 350 25.85 -12.14 1.90
CA ILE A 350 26.35 -10.77 2.13
C ILE A 350 27.43 -10.84 3.23
N LYS A 351 28.65 -10.40 2.91
CA LYS A 351 29.67 -10.14 3.92
C LYS A 351 29.10 -9.12 4.89
N ASP A 352 29.07 -9.46 6.18
CA ASP A 352 28.44 -8.71 7.28
C ASP A 352 26.94 -8.91 7.49
N ILE A 353 26.37 -10.01 7.00
CA ILE A 353 24.99 -10.33 7.33
C ILE A 353 24.74 -10.45 8.83
N PHE A 354 25.74 -10.82 9.65
CA PHE A 354 25.58 -10.92 11.11
C PHE A 354 25.25 -9.58 11.78
N SER A 355 25.67 -8.45 11.20
CA SER A 355 25.26 -7.11 11.65
C SER A 355 23.78 -6.82 11.32
N PHE A 356 23.29 -7.32 10.17
CA PHE A 356 21.91 -7.14 9.70
C PHE A 356 20.93 -8.24 10.16
N CYS A 357 21.40 -9.46 10.45
CA CYS A 357 20.61 -10.66 10.78
C CYS A 357 20.21 -10.76 12.25
N ASN A 358 20.82 -9.96 13.14
CA ASN A 358 20.28 -9.77 14.48
C ASN A 358 18.84 -9.21 14.48
N ILE A 359 18.31 -8.79 13.32
CA ILE A 359 16.92 -8.35 13.10
C ILE A 359 16.01 -9.50 12.64
N LEU A 360 16.53 -10.51 11.93
CA LEU A 360 15.69 -11.63 11.46
C LEU A 360 15.25 -12.55 12.61
N PHE A 361 16.01 -12.61 13.70
CA PHE A 361 15.82 -13.57 14.80
C PHE A 361 15.54 -12.96 16.20
N ARG A 362 15.27 -11.65 16.32
CA ARG A 362 14.97 -11.02 17.64
C ARG A 362 13.56 -10.46 17.84
N GLU A 363 12.65 -10.67 16.91
CA GLU A 363 11.22 -10.45 17.16
C GLU A 363 10.44 -11.69 16.73
N SER A 364 10.46 -12.69 17.63
CA SER A 364 9.47 -13.77 17.76
C SER A 364 8.82 -13.64 19.12
#